data_AF-G2WID1-F1
#
_entry.id   AF-G2WID1-F1
#
_cell.length_a   1.000
_cell.length_b   1.000
_cell.length_c   1.000
_cell.angle_alpha   90.00
_cell.angle_beta   90.00
_cell.angle_gamma   90.00
#
_symmetry.space_group_name_H-M   'P 1'
#
loop_
_entity.id
_entity.type
_entity.pdbx_description
1 polymer ?
#
loop_
_entity_poly.entity_id
_entity_poly.type
_entity_poly.pdbx_seq_one_letter_code
_entity_poly.pdbx_strand_id
1 'polypeptide(L)'
;MIKNGTCPFWERDDLSECARREYIEFKFPLFILSTGMIYAFCKVFRAFYLRRKNHTNEAPEFEEQGNGNHEYARFSVLRLKSAWESRSFCNVNNRSTFDKFKKFIEGAFIVLQLTIHLYILSNMPMDNKKFFHQGFLVQMFLWILLLVVITLRLISASQSFRWVLACKRDLWAVSFYSYAFLFTLSILPLRSVFIGKIKDKIMVKYIISETFIDLALLLLLSTSSIEGTRYSFLVENEDKKLPPAPTVFGLLTFSRIDRLIWKAYKHCLGNADIWDLDINNKSIAILANFEMSSKKGRLLPNIICYFKAVFISQLFLAFVSSFLNFVPSLLMPRILSYVNDPKSQSWNLVSLYVSSMLVSKIIATTCRGQGLFLGEKGTMQLRTVLISNIYSKTLRRTILKDSTTSLQKNASTSFEENPDSSEAEPRKKSSRKDNSVNNVMSIDAFKVSEAMNTFYLACEAVFMTVTALMILYSLLGWSAFAGTFALLAMIPLNFWCATFYGNYQAD
;
A
#
# COMPACT_ATOMS: atom_id res chain seq x y z
N MET A 1 5.15 16.49 -38.46
CA MET A 1 5.48 17.86 -38.90
C MET A 1 5.37 18.79 -37.70
N ILE A 2 6.40 19.57 -37.40
CA ILE A 2 6.38 20.58 -36.32
C ILE A 2 5.59 21.78 -36.85
N LYS A 3 4.35 21.97 -36.39
CA LYS A 3 3.65 23.25 -36.54
C LYS A 3 3.98 24.08 -35.30
N ASN A 4 4.66 25.22 -35.48
CA ASN A 4 4.94 26.27 -34.49
C ASN A 4 5.99 26.01 -33.39
N GLY A 5 6.98 25.13 -33.62
CA GLY A 5 8.08 24.92 -32.66
C GLY A 5 7.68 24.18 -31.37
N THR A 6 6.39 23.96 -31.14
CA THR A 6 5.85 23.14 -30.04
C THR A 6 5.43 21.78 -30.59
N CYS A 7 6.01 20.70 -30.07
CA CYS A 7 5.59 19.35 -30.44
C CYS A 7 4.29 18.97 -29.70
N PRO A 8 3.15 18.83 -30.40
CA PRO A 8 1.92 18.40 -29.75
C PRO A 8 2.10 16.99 -29.21
N PHE A 9 1.70 16.74 -27.96
CA PHE A 9 1.83 15.42 -27.34
C PHE A 9 1.00 14.35 -28.07
N TRP A 10 -0.15 14.75 -28.61
CA TRP A 10 -1.12 13.86 -29.23
C TRP A 10 -1.51 14.34 -30.63
N GLU A 11 -1.61 13.42 -31.59
CA GLU A 11 -2.02 13.70 -32.96
C GLU A 11 -3.10 12.70 -33.42
N ARG A 12 -4.36 13.17 -33.41
CA ARG A 12 -5.58 12.37 -33.65
C ARG A 12 -5.68 11.15 -32.72
N ASP A 13 -5.26 9.98 -33.20
CA ASP A 13 -5.45 8.69 -32.53
C ASP A 13 -4.14 8.07 -32.00
N ASP A 14 -3.02 8.81 -32.03
CA ASP A 14 -1.72 8.32 -31.57
C ASP A 14 -0.84 9.46 -31.04
N LEU A 15 0.29 9.10 -30.42
CA LEU A 15 1.34 10.06 -30.10
C LEU A 15 1.98 10.63 -31.37
N SER A 16 2.34 11.90 -31.32
CA SER A 16 3.17 12.49 -32.39
C SER A 16 4.58 11.87 -32.35
N GLU A 17 5.25 11.77 -33.50
CA GLU A 17 6.62 11.23 -33.55
C GLU A 17 7.60 12.02 -32.68
N CYS A 18 7.38 13.34 -32.57
CA CYS A 18 8.20 14.19 -31.74
C CYS A 18 7.94 13.93 -30.24
N ALA A 19 6.68 13.77 -29.83
CA ALA A 19 6.33 13.48 -28.45
C ALA A 19 6.89 12.14 -27.98
N ARG A 20 6.86 11.11 -28.83
CA ARG A 20 7.48 9.82 -28.55
C ARG A 20 8.98 9.96 -28.29
N ARG A 21 9.70 10.63 -29.19
CA ARG A 21 11.16 10.77 -29.08
C ARG A 21 11.58 11.65 -27.89
N GLU A 22 10.90 12.77 -27.69
CA GLU A 22 11.28 13.72 -26.65
C GLU A 22 10.89 13.24 -25.25
N TYR A 23 9.68 12.73 -25.07
CA TYR A 23 9.17 12.36 -23.74
C TYR A 23 9.46 10.91 -23.40
N ILE A 24 9.12 9.96 -24.29
CA ILE A 24 9.20 8.52 -24.00
C ILE A 24 10.64 8.02 -24.09
N GLU A 25 11.37 8.36 -25.15
CA GLU A 25 12.74 7.87 -25.36
C GLU A 25 13.79 8.67 -24.57
N PHE A 26 13.54 9.95 -24.24
CA PHE A 26 14.53 10.82 -23.59
C PHE A 26 14.15 11.30 -22.18
N LYS A 27 13.12 12.15 -22.02
CA LYS A 27 12.84 12.82 -20.72
C LYS A 27 12.46 11.85 -19.61
N PHE A 28 11.60 10.86 -19.87
CA PHE A 28 11.16 9.93 -18.82
C PHE A 28 12.29 8.99 -18.35
N PRO A 29 13.06 8.33 -19.24
CA PRO A 29 14.25 7.58 -18.83
C PRO A 29 15.27 8.44 -18.07
N LEU A 30 15.48 9.69 -18.49
CA LEU A 30 16.38 10.62 -17.79
C LEU A 30 15.86 10.98 -16.38
N PHE A 31 14.55 11.12 -16.22
CA PHE A 31 13.92 11.31 -14.92
C PHE A 31 14.13 10.10 -14.00
N ILE A 32 13.95 8.87 -14.49
CA ILE A 32 14.20 7.65 -13.71
C ILE A 32 15.69 7.55 -13.34
N LEU A 33 16.58 7.83 -14.29
CA LEU A 33 18.02 7.76 -14.08
C LEU A 33 18.47 8.78 -13.03
N SER A 34 18.03 10.03 -13.14
CA SER A 34 18.36 11.09 -12.18
C SER A 34 17.79 10.80 -10.79
N THR A 35 16.52 10.42 -10.68
CA THR A 35 15.89 10.06 -9.40
C THR A 35 16.52 8.81 -8.77
N GLY A 36 16.86 7.80 -9.58
CA GLY A 36 17.57 6.59 -9.14
C GLY A 36 18.97 6.89 -8.60
N MET A 37 19.72 7.75 -9.29
CA MET A 37 21.04 8.21 -8.86
C MET A 37 20.97 9.03 -7.57
N ILE A 38 20.03 9.97 -7.47
CA ILE A 38 19.81 10.78 -6.26
C ILE A 38 19.43 9.87 -5.10
N TYR A 39 18.51 8.92 -5.31
CA TYR A 39 18.08 7.99 -4.27
C TYR A 39 19.24 7.11 -3.78
N ALA A 40 20.04 6.55 -4.70
CA ALA A 40 21.23 5.79 -4.35
C ALA A 40 22.24 6.64 -3.56
N PHE A 41 22.51 7.87 -4.01
CA PHE A 41 23.41 8.79 -3.33
C PHE A 41 22.93 9.15 -1.92
N CYS A 42 21.66 9.54 -1.75
CA CYS A 42 21.08 9.84 -0.43
C CYS A 42 21.16 8.65 0.53
N LYS A 43 20.98 7.43 0.02
CA LYS A 43 21.04 6.22 0.85
C LYS A 43 22.45 5.84 1.24
N VAL A 44 23.41 5.91 0.32
CA VAL A 44 24.84 5.72 0.62
C VAL A 44 25.31 6.77 1.63
N PHE A 45 24.94 8.04 1.43
CA PHE A 45 25.25 9.12 2.37
C PHE A 45 24.64 8.89 3.75
N ARG A 46 23.36 8.49 3.82
CA ARG A 46 22.70 8.15 5.09
C ARG A 46 23.35 6.96 5.78
N ALA A 47 23.76 5.93 5.04
CA ALA A 47 24.47 4.78 5.60
C ALA A 47 25.84 5.18 6.15
N PHE A 48 26.58 6.04 5.46
CA PHE A 48 27.86 6.57 5.92
C PHE A 48 27.69 7.47 7.16
N TYR A 49 26.69 8.35 7.15
CA TYR A 49 26.35 9.22 8.28
C TYR A 49 25.94 8.42 9.53
N LEU A 50 25.06 7.42 9.38
CA LEU A 50 24.66 6.55 10.48
C LEU A 50 25.82 5.71 11.00
N ARG A 51 26.73 5.25 10.14
CA ARG A 51 27.95 4.55 10.56
C ARG A 51 28.87 5.44 11.39
N ARG A 52 29.01 6.72 11.00
CA ARG A 52 29.79 7.71 11.76
C ARG A 52 29.14 8.03 13.11
N LYS A 53 27.81 8.14 13.15
CA LYS A 53 27.04 8.41 14.38
C LYS A 53 27.00 7.21 15.35
N ASN A 54 26.94 5.99 14.84
CA ASN A 54 27.03 4.79 15.67
C ASN A 54 28.45 4.56 16.24
N HIS A 55 29.50 5.10 15.61
CA HIS A 55 30.84 5.11 16.18
C HIS A 55 31.01 6.14 17.31
N THR A 56 30.20 7.20 17.34
CA THR A 56 30.20 8.21 18.42
C THR A 56 29.24 7.88 19.56
N ASN A 57 28.29 6.97 19.33
CA ASN A 57 27.35 6.50 20.32
C ASN A 57 27.64 5.02 20.59
N GLU A 58 28.74 4.74 21.32
CA GLU A 58 28.76 3.53 22.15
C GLU A 58 27.48 3.56 23.01
N ALA A 59 26.82 2.40 23.09
CA ALA A 59 25.61 2.26 23.87
C ALA A 59 25.88 2.75 25.30
N PRO A 60 25.01 3.57 25.92
CA PRO A 60 25.12 3.75 27.35
C PRO A 60 24.94 2.36 27.98
N GLU A 61 25.99 1.84 28.60
CA GLU A 61 25.84 0.85 29.66
C GLU A 61 24.81 1.44 30.63
N PHE A 62 23.67 0.77 30.74
CA PHE A 62 22.66 1.14 31.71
C PHE A 62 23.19 0.69 33.08
N GLU A 63 23.90 1.59 33.76
CA GLU A 63 24.10 1.50 35.20
C GLU A 63 22.73 1.56 35.88
N GLU A 64 22.43 0.52 36.66
CA GLU A 64 21.42 0.54 37.70
C GLU A 64 21.86 1.51 38.81
N GLN A 65 21.66 2.81 38.62
CA GLN A 65 21.65 3.73 39.74
C GLN A 65 20.24 3.78 40.34
N GLY A 66 20.06 2.94 41.35
CA GLY A 66 18.98 3.07 42.31
C GLY A 66 19.08 4.42 43.01
N ASN A 67 18.15 5.32 42.72
CA ASN A 67 17.88 6.46 43.58
C ASN A 67 16.38 6.73 43.69
N GLY A 68 15.76 6.05 44.65
CA GLY A 68 15.14 6.71 45.79
C GLY A 68 13.97 7.69 45.62
N ASN A 69 13.44 7.93 44.42
CA ASN A 69 12.22 8.75 44.24
C ASN A 69 11.23 8.03 43.32
N HIS A 70 10.26 7.34 43.93
CA HIS A 70 9.11 6.74 43.25
C HIS A 70 8.13 7.80 42.73
N GLU A 71 8.57 8.60 41.76
CA GLU A 71 7.65 9.28 40.85
C GLU A 71 7.19 8.22 39.84
N TYR A 72 5.97 7.71 40.00
CA TYR A 72 5.35 6.64 39.20
C TYR A 72 5.90 6.58 37.77
N ALA A 73 6.85 5.68 37.53
CA ALA A 73 7.48 5.51 36.23
C ALA A 73 6.37 5.32 35.19
N ARG A 74 6.17 6.34 34.35
CA ARG A 74 5.11 6.33 33.33
C ARG A 74 5.29 5.08 32.50
N PHE A 75 4.36 4.12 32.62
CA PHE A 75 4.26 2.95 31.75
C PHE A 75 4.29 3.46 30.30
N SER A 76 5.42 3.24 29.62
CA SER A 76 5.62 3.66 28.24
C SER A 76 5.64 2.41 27.38
N VAL A 77 4.76 2.37 26.37
CA VAL A 77 4.70 1.22 25.44
C VAL A 77 6.03 1.09 24.67
N LEU A 78 6.76 2.19 24.54
CA LEU A 78 8.12 2.22 24.00
C LEU A 78 9.11 1.35 24.80
N ARG A 79 9.07 1.39 26.14
CA ARG A 79 9.93 0.56 26.99
C ARG A 79 9.56 -0.93 26.88
N LEU A 80 8.27 -1.22 26.74
CA LEU A 80 7.81 -2.58 26.47
C LEU A 80 8.28 -3.07 25.11
N LYS A 81 8.22 -2.22 24.08
CA LYS A 81 8.71 -2.57 22.75
C LYS A 81 10.21 -2.89 22.77
N SER A 82 11.03 -2.08 23.43
CA SER A 82 12.48 -2.34 23.51
C SER A 82 12.80 -3.61 24.28
N ALA A 83 12.11 -3.86 25.41
CA ALA A 83 12.26 -5.09 26.19
C ALA A 83 11.75 -6.33 25.44
N TRP A 84 10.73 -6.17 24.61
CA TRP A 84 10.24 -7.22 23.73
C TRP A 84 11.25 -7.53 22.64
N GLU A 85 11.79 -6.50 21.95
CA GLU A 85 12.80 -6.66 20.91
C GLU A 85 14.05 -7.37 21.44
N SER A 86 14.51 -7.04 22.65
CA SER A 86 15.70 -7.66 23.26
C SER A 86 15.54 -9.14 23.60
N ARG A 87 14.31 -9.60 23.88
CA ARG A 87 14.01 -11.01 24.23
C ARG A 87 13.71 -11.88 23.01
N SER A 88 13.74 -11.30 21.82
CA SER A 88 13.14 -11.90 20.64
C SER A 88 14.22 -12.27 19.64
N PHE A 89 14.21 -13.52 19.14
CA PHE A 89 15.28 -14.03 18.27
C PHE A 89 14.92 -13.84 16.79
N CYS A 90 15.82 -13.23 16.03
CA CYS A 90 15.70 -13.11 14.57
C CYS A 90 15.97 -14.46 13.89
N ASN A 91 14.93 -15.24 13.58
CA ASN A 91 15.11 -16.39 12.69
C ASN A 91 15.02 -15.91 11.23
N VAL A 92 16.16 -15.82 10.55
CA VAL A 92 16.21 -15.51 9.12
C VAL A 92 15.86 -16.77 8.35
N ASN A 93 14.56 -16.99 8.12
CA ASN A 93 14.12 -18.15 7.36
C ASN A 93 14.78 -18.14 5.96
N ASN A 94 15.54 -19.21 5.68
CA ASN A 94 16.31 -19.36 4.46
C ASN A 94 15.39 -19.24 3.24
N ARG A 95 15.81 -18.47 2.23
CA ARG A 95 15.02 -18.29 1.01
C ARG A 95 14.89 -19.62 0.28
N SER A 96 13.74 -19.83 -0.37
CA SER A 96 13.58 -20.93 -1.32
C SER A 96 14.64 -20.81 -2.41
N THR A 97 15.17 -21.95 -2.85
CA THR A 97 16.08 -22.05 -3.99
C THR A 97 15.49 -21.39 -5.24
N PHE A 98 14.17 -21.47 -5.39
CA PHE A 98 13.42 -20.84 -6.47
C PHE A 98 13.54 -19.30 -6.49
N ASP A 99 13.52 -18.63 -5.33
CA ASP A 99 13.70 -17.18 -5.26
C ASP A 99 15.13 -16.77 -5.66
N LYS A 100 16.13 -17.62 -5.40
CA LYS A 100 17.51 -17.38 -5.87
C LYS A 100 17.62 -17.53 -7.39
N PHE A 101 16.97 -18.55 -7.95
CA PHE A 101 16.93 -18.79 -9.39
C PHE A 101 16.25 -17.66 -10.16
N LYS A 102 15.13 -17.12 -9.66
CA LYS A 102 14.46 -15.96 -10.25
C LYS A 102 15.39 -14.75 -10.39
N LYS A 103 16.20 -14.44 -9.37
CA LYS A 103 17.18 -13.33 -9.43
C LYS A 103 18.22 -13.52 -10.52
N PHE A 104 18.64 -14.76 -10.78
CA PHE A 104 19.59 -15.05 -11.85
C PHE A 104 18.95 -14.81 -13.23
N ILE A 105 17.71 -15.27 -13.41
CA ILE A 105 16.92 -15.00 -14.62
C ILE A 105 16.71 -13.48 -14.83
N GLU A 106 16.39 -12.75 -13.76
CA GLU A 106 16.26 -11.29 -13.78
C GLU A 106 17.54 -10.63 -14.34
N GLY A 107 18.71 -11.10 -13.90
CA GLY A 107 20.01 -10.62 -14.41
C GLY A 107 20.23 -10.94 -15.89
N ALA A 108 19.84 -12.14 -16.32
CA ALA A 108 19.94 -12.53 -17.73
C ALA A 108 19.08 -11.64 -18.64
N PHE A 109 17.85 -11.30 -18.23
CA PHE A 109 16.99 -10.38 -18.99
C PHE A 109 17.54 -8.96 -19.08
N ILE A 110 18.14 -8.43 -18.01
CA ILE A 110 18.78 -7.10 -18.04
C ILE A 110 19.97 -7.09 -19.00
N VAL A 111 20.80 -8.14 -18.97
CA VAL A 111 21.93 -8.27 -19.90
C VAL A 111 21.44 -8.38 -21.35
N LEU A 112 20.41 -9.20 -21.61
CA LEU A 112 19.77 -9.30 -22.93
C LEU A 112 19.26 -7.95 -23.43
N GLN A 113 18.63 -7.17 -22.55
CA GLN A 113 18.13 -5.85 -22.92
C GLN A 113 19.27 -4.88 -23.23
N LEU A 114 20.35 -4.91 -22.45
CA LEU A 114 21.53 -4.09 -22.68
C LEU A 114 22.24 -4.46 -24.01
N THR A 115 22.31 -5.75 -24.37
CA THR A 115 22.88 -6.15 -25.66
C THR A 115 22.02 -5.71 -26.85
N ILE A 116 20.69 -5.72 -26.72
CA ILE A 116 19.78 -5.19 -27.74
C ILE A 116 20.01 -3.69 -27.96
N HIS A 117 20.15 -2.90 -26.89
CA HIS A 117 20.44 -1.47 -26.99
C HIS A 117 21.80 -1.18 -27.63
N LEU A 118 22.84 -1.95 -27.27
CA LEU A 118 24.16 -1.86 -27.89
C LEU A 118 24.14 -2.21 -29.38
N TYR A 119 23.41 -3.27 -29.76
CA TYR A 119 23.27 -3.70 -31.16
C TYR A 119 22.61 -2.62 -32.03
N ILE A 120 21.56 -1.97 -31.51
CA ILE A 120 20.88 -0.89 -32.24
C ILE A 120 21.77 0.35 -32.37
N LEU A 121 22.52 0.71 -31.32
CA LEU A 121 23.43 1.85 -31.36
C LEU A 121 24.55 1.64 -32.40
N SER A 122 25.06 0.41 -32.53
CA SER A 122 26.16 0.07 -33.46
C SER A 122 25.72 0.04 -34.94
N ASN A 123 24.50 -0.41 -35.22
CA ASN A 123 24.02 -0.59 -36.60
C ASN A 123 23.32 0.64 -37.20
N MET A 124 23.15 1.72 -36.44
CA MET A 124 22.47 2.92 -36.92
C MET A 124 23.46 3.91 -37.55
N PRO A 125 23.25 4.34 -38.81
CA PRO A 125 24.09 5.34 -39.44
C PRO A 125 23.97 6.67 -38.68
N MET A 126 25.12 7.31 -38.41
CA MET A 126 25.29 8.59 -37.71
C MET A 126 24.73 9.79 -38.51
N ASP A 127 23.51 9.68 -39.03
CA ASP A 127 22.95 10.65 -39.95
C ASP A 127 21.99 11.60 -39.20
N ASN A 128 22.45 12.83 -38.98
CA ASN A 128 21.80 14.08 -38.55
C ASN A 128 20.60 14.10 -37.55
N LYS A 129 20.18 12.97 -36.97
CA LYS A 129 19.13 12.90 -35.94
C LYS A 129 19.76 12.88 -34.54
N LYS A 130 20.45 13.97 -34.18
CA LYS A 130 21.13 14.13 -32.87
C LYS A 130 20.23 13.77 -31.67
N PHE A 131 18.94 14.12 -31.74
CA PHE A 131 17.97 13.81 -30.68
C PHE A 131 17.65 12.31 -30.55
N PHE A 132 17.71 11.54 -31.63
CA PHE A 132 17.43 10.10 -31.61
C PHE A 132 18.57 9.33 -30.92
N HIS A 133 19.82 9.65 -31.24
CA HIS A 133 20.98 9.04 -30.57
C HIS A 133 21.04 9.37 -29.07
N GLN A 134 20.63 10.57 -28.66
CA GLN A 134 20.61 10.96 -27.24
C GLN A 134 19.63 10.12 -26.40
N GLY A 135 18.45 9.77 -26.93
CA GLY A 135 17.49 8.92 -26.24
C GLY A 135 18.04 7.52 -25.92
N PHE A 136 18.59 6.85 -26.94
CA PHE A 136 19.19 5.51 -26.78
C PHE A 136 20.38 5.50 -25.81
N LEU A 137 21.19 6.56 -25.79
CA LEU A 137 22.29 6.69 -24.81
C LEU A 137 21.76 6.78 -23.38
N VAL A 138 20.73 7.58 -23.13
CA VAL A 138 20.11 7.69 -21.79
C VAL A 138 19.51 6.35 -21.36
N GLN A 139 18.82 5.65 -22.26
CA GLN A 139 18.28 4.32 -21.98
C GLN A 139 19.39 3.32 -21.66
N MET A 140 20.50 3.32 -22.42
CA MET A 140 21.65 2.48 -22.14
C MET A 140 22.23 2.74 -20.74
N PHE A 141 22.42 4.01 -20.35
CA PHE A 141 22.88 4.34 -19.00
C PHE A 141 21.90 3.89 -17.91
N LEU A 142 20.59 3.95 -18.19
CA LEU A 142 19.57 3.45 -17.27
C LEU A 142 19.67 1.93 -17.08
N TRP A 143 19.85 1.17 -18.17
CA TRP A 143 20.03 -0.29 -18.10
C TRP A 143 21.35 -0.67 -17.41
N ILE A 144 22.42 0.11 -17.58
CA ILE A 144 23.67 -0.07 -16.81
C ILE A 144 23.42 0.16 -15.31
N LEU A 145 22.69 1.20 -14.94
CA LEU A 145 22.33 1.45 -13.54
C LEU A 145 21.53 0.29 -12.95
N LEU A 146 20.56 -0.24 -13.69
CA LEU A 146 19.77 -1.41 -13.26
C LEU A 146 20.64 -2.67 -13.13
N LEU A 147 21.63 -2.85 -14.01
CA LEU A 147 22.63 -3.92 -13.90
C LEU A 147 23.44 -3.78 -12.59
N VAL A 148 23.85 -2.56 -12.23
CA VAL A 148 24.53 -2.30 -10.94
C VAL A 148 23.62 -2.60 -9.75
N VAL A 149 22.33 -2.25 -9.82
CA VAL A 149 21.38 -2.54 -8.74
C VAL A 149 21.20 -4.05 -8.55
N ILE A 150 21.11 -4.84 -9.63
CA ILE A 150 20.95 -6.28 -9.49
C ILE A 150 22.23 -6.98 -9.00
N THR A 151 23.41 -6.53 -9.42
CA THR A 151 24.68 -7.08 -8.91
C THR A 151 24.80 -6.83 -7.40
N LEU A 152 24.43 -5.62 -6.93
CA LEU A 152 24.33 -5.33 -5.49
C LEU A 152 23.31 -6.23 -4.77
N ARG A 153 22.16 -6.53 -5.39
CA ARG A 153 21.16 -7.47 -4.83
C ARG A 153 21.61 -8.93 -4.83
N LEU A 154 22.49 -9.34 -5.75
CA LEU A 154 23.11 -10.66 -5.77
C LEU A 154 24.20 -10.77 -4.69
N ILE A 155 25.05 -9.74 -4.55
CA ILE A 155 26.05 -9.65 -3.47
C ILE A 155 25.37 -9.61 -2.09
N SER A 156 24.21 -8.94 -1.97
CA SER A 156 23.41 -9.00 -0.74
C SER A 156 22.95 -10.41 -0.39
N ALA A 157 22.85 -11.32 -1.35
CA ALA A 157 22.42 -12.69 -1.12
C ALA A 157 23.53 -13.57 -0.53
N SER A 158 24.80 -13.26 -0.78
CA SER A 158 25.95 -13.96 -0.19
C SER A 158 26.28 -13.52 1.25
N GLN A 159 25.49 -12.59 1.82
CA GLN A 159 25.64 -12.04 3.18
C GLN A 159 27.00 -11.39 3.50
N SER A 160 27.85 -11.15 2.51
CA SER A 160 29.24 -10.74 2.71
C SER A 160 29.39 -9.30 3.26
N PHE A 161 28.44 -8.40 2.99
CA PHE A 161 28.55 -6.99 3.37
C PHE A 161 27.35 -6.50 4.20
N ARG A 162 27.62 -6.05 5.44
CA ARG A 162 26.60 -5.55 6.40
C ARG A 162 25.86 -4.30 5.90
N TRP A 163 26.54 -3.38 5.20
CA TRP A 163 25.93 -2.13 4.71
C TRP A 163 24.92 -2.36 3.59
N VAL A 164 25.17 -3.34 2.71
CA VAL A 164 24.24 -3.74 1.64
C VAL A 164 23.01 -4.43 2.23
N LEU A 165 23.20 -5.21 3.31
CA LEU A 165 22.10 -5.86 4.02
C LEU A 165 21.07 -4.86 4.58
N ALA A 166 21.53 -3.70 5.05
CA ALA A 166 20.66 -2.64 5.55
C ALA A 166 19.80 -1.97 4.45
N CYS A 167 20.29 -1.94 3.21
CA CYS A 167 19.61 -1.31 2.06
C CYS A 167 18.82 -2.31 1.18
N LYS A 168 18.76 -3.58 1.58
CA LYS A 168 18.22 -4.67 0.75
C LYS A 168 16.77 -4.46 0.29
N ARG A 169 15.91 -3.94 1.16
CA ARG A 169 14.51 -3.62 0.83
C ARG A 169 14.41 -2.48 -0.18
N ASP A 170 15.25 -1.46 0.02
CA ASP A 170 15.26 -0.26 -0.79
C ASP A 170 15.77 -0.55 -2.21
N LEU A 171 16.78 -1.41 -2.35
CA LEU A 171 17.28 -1.87 -3.66
C LEU A 171 16.23 -2.63 -4.45
N TRP A 172 15.51 -3.56 -3.79
CA TRP A 172 14.41 -4.28 -4.44
C TRP A 172 13.28 -3.33 -4.85
N ALA A 173 12.95 -2.34 -4.01
CA ALA A 173 11.93 -1.35 -4.34
C ALA A 173 12.32 -0.51 -5.56
N VAL A 174 13.58 -0.08 -5.68
CA VAL A 174 14.08 0.66 -6.85
C VAL A 174 13.94 -0.18 -8.12
N SER A 175 14.34 -1.46 -8.10
CA SER A 175 14.13 -2.37 -9.24
C SER A 175 12.65 -2.50 -9.60
N PHE A 176 11.78 -2.69 -8.60
CA PHE A 176 10.34 -2.86 -8.86
C PHE A 176 9.69 -1.61 -9.45
N TYR A 177 9.93 -0.43 -8.87
CA TYR A 177 9.34 0.81 -9.38
C TYR A 177 9.89 1.19 -10.76
N SER A 178 11.17 0.94 -11.03
CA SER A 178 11.74 1.18 -12.36
C SER A 178 11.12 0.25 -13.41
N TYR A 179 11.02 -1.06 -13.17
CA TYR A 179 10.37 -1.97 -14.12
C TYR A 179 8.89 -1.66 -14.33
N ALA A 180 8.15 -1.35 -13.25
CA ALA A 180 6.74 -0.99 -13.35
C ALA A 180 6.52 0.28 -14.19
N PHE A 181 7.40 1.28 -14.01
CA PHE A 181 7.32 2.54 -14.74
C PHE A 181 7.76 2.38 -16.21
N LEU A 182 8.85 1.66 -16.48
CA LEU A 182 9.31 1.35 -17.85
C LEU A 182 8.24 0.58 -18.63
N PHE A 183 7.64 -0.46 -18.03
CA PHE A 183 6.54 -1.20 -18.64
C PHE A 183 5.34 -0.29 -18.93
N THR A 184 4.97 0.58 -17.99
CA THR A 184 3.85 1.52 -18.21
C THR A 184 4.12 2.48 -19.37
N LEU A 185 5.36 2.94 -19.53
CA LEU A 185 5.76 3.79 -20.64
C LEU A 185 5.82 3.03 -21.97
N SER A 186 6.25 1.77 -21.97
CA SER A 186 6.41 0.97 -23.19
C SER A 186 5.07 0.52 -23.79
N ILE A 187 3.96 0.55 -23.04
CA ILE A 187 2.60 0.37 -23.57
C ILE A 187 2.24 1.42 -24.65
N LEU A 188 2.71 2.66 -24.50
CA LEU A 188 2.42 3.75 -25.44
C LEU A 188 3.02 3.53 -26.85
N PRO A 189 4.33 3.28 -27.01
CA PRO A 189 4.90 2.96 -28.32
C PRO A 189 4.39 1.62 -28.87
N LEU A 190 4.06 0.64 -28.00
CA LEU A 190 3.43 -0.60 -28.43
C LEU A 190 2.11 -0.35 -29.15
N ARG A 191 1.27 0.56 -28.63
CA ARG A 191 0.05 1.00 -29.31
C ARG A 191 0.34 1.57 -30.70
N SER A 192 1.35 2.43 -30.83
CA SER A 192 1.72 3.04 -32.11
C SER A 192 2.18 2.00 -33.16
N VAL A 193 2.82 0.91 -32.69
CA VAL A 193 3.18 -0.24 -33.53
C VAL A 193 1.93 -0.96 -34.05
N PHE A 194 0.96 -1.25 -33.17
CA PHE A 194 -0.29 -1.92 -33.55
C PHE A 194 -1.15 -1.11 -34.54
N ILE A 195 -1.13 0.23 -34.42
CA ILE A 195 -1.81 1.14 -35.36
C ILE A 195 -1.13 1.15 -36.73
N GLY A 196 0.15 0.74 -36.83
CA GLY A 196 0.88 0.65 -38.09
C GLY A 196 1.48 1.98 -38.57
N LYS A 197 1.62 2.99 -37.69
CA LYS A 197 2.27 4.27 -38.05
C LYS A 197 3.77 4.14 -38.24
N ILE A 198 4.41 3.17 -37.57
CA ILE A 198 5.85 2.93 -37.66
C ILE A 198 6.13 1.91 -38.79
N LYS A 199 6.81 2.36 -39.85
CA LYS A 199 7.11 1.54 -41.03
C LYS A 199 8.45 0.80 -40.94
N ASP A 200 9.36 1.27 -40.09
CA ASP A 200 10.70 0.70 -39.95
C ASP A 200 10.66 -0.65 -39.23
N LYS A 201 10.95 -1.73 -39.97
CA LYS A 201 10.90 -3.12 -39.45
C LYS A 201 11.82 -3.35 -38.24
N ILE A 202 12.98 -2.70 -38.21
CA ILE A 202 13.95 -2.81 -37.10
C ILE A 202 13.36 -2.18 -35.83
N MET A 203 12.79 -0.98 -35.94
CA MET A 203 12.21 -0.26 -34.79
C MET A 203 10.97 -0.98 -34.24
N VAL A 204 10.14 -1.56 -35.11
CA VAL A 204 8.99 -2.38 -34.71
C VAL A 204 9.44 -3.57 -33.86
N LYS A 205 10.46 -4.32 -34.33
CA LYS A 205 10.99 -5.46 -33.56
C LYS A 205 11.58 -5.03 -32.22
N TYR A 206 12.28 -3.90 -32.18
CA TYR A 206 12.83 -3.34 -30.95
C TYR A 206 11.75 -3.03 -29.92
N ILE A 207 10.73 -2.23 -30.28
CA ILE A 207 9.64 -1.83 -29.38
C ILE A 207 8.91 -3.08 -28.85
N ILE A 208 8.63 -4.05 -29.72
CA ILE A 208 8.01 -5.31 -29.31
C ILE A 208 8.91 -6.04 -28.30
N SER A 209 10.20 -6.22 -28.58
CA SER A 209 11.12 -6.90 -27.68
C SER A 209 11.27 -6.20 -26.32
N GLU A 210 11.35 -4.86 -26.31
CA GLU A 210 11.44 -4.05 -25.10
C GLU A 210 10.20 -4.24 -24.22
N THR A 211 9.00 -4.15 -24.81
CA THR A 211 7.75 -4.30 -24.05
C THR A 211 7.58 -5.68 -23.42
N PHE A 212 7.98 -6.75 -24.13
CA PHE A 212 7.88 -8.12 -23.61
C PHE A 212 8.94 -8.39 -22.54
N ILE A 213 10.15 -7.85 -22.67
CA ILE A 213 11.20 -7.99 -21.65
C ILE A 213 10.82 -7.22 -20.38
N ASP A 214 10.32 -5.99 -20.49
CA ASP A 214 9.83 -5.21 -19.35
C ASP A 214 8.66 -5.91 -18.63
N LEU A 215 7.72 -6.46 -19.40
CA LEU A 215 6.62 -7.26 -18.84
C LEU A 215 7.15 -8.50 -18.12
N ALA A 216 8.09 -9.24 -18.71
CA ALA A 216 8.68 -10.43 -18.11
C ALA A 216 9.42 -10.09 -16.80
N LEU A 217 10.20 -9.01 -16.79
CA LEU A 217 10.89 -8.50 -15.60
C LEU A 217 9.89 -8.11 -14.49
N LEU A 218 8.83 -7.37 -14.83
CA LEU A 218 7.79 -6.97 -13.90
C LEU A 218 7.07 -8.20 -13.30
N LEU A 219 6.68 -9.17 -14.12
CA LEU A 219 6.03 -10.40 -13.66
C LEU A 219 6.94 -11.26 -12.78
N LEU A 220 8.20 -11.39 -13.17
CA LEU A 220 9.18 -12.17 -12.41
C LEU A 220 9.41 -11.56 -11.03
N LEU A 221 9.59 -10.24 -10.96
CA LEU A 221 9.79 -9.55 -9.69
C LEU A 221 8.51 -9.49 -8.86
N SER A 222 7.34 -9.36 -9.50
CA SER A 222 6.04 -9.37 -8.81
C SER A 222 5.74 -10.70 -8.13
N THR A 223 6.14 -11.82 -8.76
CA THR A 223 6.01 -13.17 -8.18
C THR A 223 7.16 -13.55 -7.24
N SER A 224 8.22 -12.74 -7.17
CA SER A 224 9.33 -12.94 -6.22
C SER A 224 8.95 -12.45 -4.82
N SER A 225 9.56 -13.04 -3.78
CA SER A 225 9.33 -12.56 -2.41
C SER A 225 9.98 -11.20 -2.17
N ILE A 226 9.24 -10.29 -1.52
CA ILE A 226 9.72 -8.94 -1.22
C ILE A 226 10.95 -9.03 -0.31
N GLU A 227 12.04 -8.38 -0.72
CA GLU A 227 13.28 -8.44 0.03
C GLU A 227 13.24 -7.55 1.28
N GLY A 228 13.71 -8.07 2.43
CA GLY A 228 13.83 -7.29 3.67
C GLY A 228 12.55 -7.17 4.52
N THR A 229 11.47 -7.88 4.16
CA THR A 229 10.25 -7.99 4.99
C THR A 229 10.29 -9.13 6.01
N ARG A 230 11.36 -9.93 6.02
CA ARG A 230 11.50 -11.07 6.95
C ARG A 230 12.49 -10.74 8.07
N TYR A 231 11.96 -10.25 9.18
CA TYR A 231 12.62 -10.32 10.48
C TYR A 231 11.58 -10.71 11.52
N SER A 232 10.98 -11.89 11.41
CA SER A 232 10.09 -12.40 12.45
C SER A 232 10.92 -12.73 13.68
N PHE A 233 10.75 -11.93 14.73
CA PHE A 233 11.28 -12.33 16.02
C PHE A 233 10.38 -13.41 16.61
N LEU A 234 10.94 -14.59 16.83
CA LEU A 234 10.27 -15.61 17.63
C LEU A 234 10.44 -15.20 19.09
N VAL A 235 9.34 -15.12 19.82
CA VAL A 235 9.41 -15.22 21.28
C VAL A 235 9.65 -16.70 21.56
N GLU A 236 10.65 -16.99 22.39
CA GLU A 236 11.23 -18.31 22.70
C GLU A 236 10.22 -19.43 23.02
N ASN A 237 8.95 -19.10 23.26
CA ASN A 237 7.90 -20.02 23.70
C ASN A 237 6.71 -20.20 22.73
N GLU A 238 6.72 -19.63 21.52
CA GLU A 238 5.63 -19.81 20.55
C GLU A 238 6.09 -20.49 19.25
N ASP A 239 5.92 -21.81 19.14
CA ASP A 239 6.15 -22.64 17.92
C ASP A 239 5.12 -22.38 16.80
N LYS A 240 4.60 -21.15 16.68
CA LYS A 240 3.57 -20.82 15.70
C LYS A 240 4.16 -20.76 14.29
N LYS A 241 3.43 -21.33 13.33
CA LYS A 241 3.81 -21.32 11.92
C LYS A 241 3.76 -19.89 11.38
N LEU A 242 4.78 -19.53 10.59
CA LEU A 242 4.81 -18.23 9.95
C LEU A 242 4.02 -18.23 8.64
N PRO A 243 3.36 -17.11 8.32
CA PRO A 243 2.68 -16.99 7.05
C PRO A 243 3.71 -16.91 5.90
N PRO A 244 3.46 -17.54 4.74
CA PRO A 244 4.42 -17.61 3.62
C PRO A 244 4.82 -16.20 3.17
N ALA A 245 6.05 -15.98 2.72
CA ALA A 245 6.52 -14.62 2.48
C ALA A 245 5.67 -13.83 1.47
N PRO A 246 5.45 -12.53 1.70
CA PRO A 246 4.65 -11.72 0.79
C PRO A 246 5.37 -11.58 -0.56
N THR A 247 4.65 -11.88 -1.63
CA THR A 247 4.98 -11.51 -3.02
C THR A 247 4.06 -10.36 -3.42
N VAL A 248 4.49 -9.49 -4.34
CA VAL A 248 3.62 -8.38 -4.79
C VAL A 248 2.35 -8.94 -5.44
N PHE A 249 2.52 -9.94 -6.30
CA PHE A 249 1.41 -10.63 -6.94
C PHE A 249 0.45 -11.24 -5.89
N GLY A 250 0.98 -11.93 -4.88
CA GLY A 250 0.15 -12.55 -3.85
C GLY A 250 -0.48 -11.56 -2.87
N LEU A 251 0.07 -10.35 -2.73
CA LEU A 251 -0.62 -9.26 -2.05
C LEU A 251 -1.75 -8.69 -2.90
N LEU A 252 -1.56 -8.56 -4.21
CA LEU A 252 -2.56 -8.05 -5.16
C LEU A 252 -3.75 -9.02 -5.33
N THR A 253 -3.49 -10.32 -5.44
CA THR A 253 -4.52 -11.35 -5.68
C THR A 253 -4.96 -12.10 -4.42
N PHE A 254 -4.39 -11.77 -3.26
CA PHE A 254 -4.59 -12.48 -1.98
C PHE A 254 -4.20 -13.97 -1.99
N SER A 255 -3.42 -14.43 -2.98
CA SER A 255 -3.05 -15.86 -3.13
C SER A 255 -2.24 -16.45 -1.97
N ARG A 256 -1.73 -15.58 -1.07
CA ARG A 256 -1.07 -16.01 0.17
C ARG A 256 -1.97 -16.93 1.01
N ILE A 257 -3.26 -16.63 1.06
CA ILE A 257 -4.25 -17.33 1.90
C ILE A 257 -4.63 -18.69 1.31
N ASP A 258 -4.40 -18.91 0.00
CA ASP A 258 -4.77 -20.14 -0.71
C ASP A 258 -4.23 -21.40 -0.03
N ARG A 259 -3.01 -21.36 0.51
CA ARG A 259 -2.41 -22.50 1.22
C ARG A 259 -3.19 -22.87 2.48
N LEU A 260 -3.72 -21.87 3.19
CA LEU A 260 -4.53 -22.09 4.38
C LEU A 260 -5.92 -22.58 4.00
N ILE A 261 -6.53 -22.02 2.95
CA ILE A 261 -7.84 -22.47 2.44
C ILE A 261 -7.77 -23.93 1.96
N TRP A 262 -6.76 -24.28 1.17
CA TRP A 262 -6.57 -25.67 0.72
C TRP A 262 -6.32 -26.63 1.88
N LYS A 263 -5.65 -26.17 2.94
CA LYS A 263 -5.46 -26.96 4.15
C LYS A 263 -6.77 -27.13 4.93
N ALA A 264 -7.55 -26.05 5.07
CA ALA A 264 -8.87 -26.07 5.70
C ALA A 264 -9.87 -26.96 4.96
N TYR A 265 -9.77 -27.01 3.63
CA TYR A 265 -10.59 -27.88 2.79
C TYR A 265 -10.30 -29.37 3.05
N LYS A 266 -9.03 -29.72 3.33
CA LYS A 266 -8.61 -31.11 3.58
C LYS A 266 -8.77 -31.54 5.04
N HIS A 267 -8.52 -30.63 5.99
CA HIS A 267 -8.49 -30.92 7.41
C HIS A 267 -9.11 -29.77 8.22
N CYS A 268 -9.77 -30.10 9.33
CA CYS A 268 -10.25 -29.08 10.27
C CYS A 268 -9.05 -28.33 10.87
N LEU A 269 -9.08 -26.99 10.81
CA LEU A 269 -8.00 -26.15 11.31
C LEU A 269 -8.05 -26.06 12.84
N GLY A 270 -6.95 -26.42 13.50
CA GLY A 270 -6.72 -26.15 14.93
C GLY A 270 -5.89 -24.88 15.14
N ASN A 271 -5.78 -24.44 16.41
CA ASN A 271 -5.02 -23.23 16.79
C ASN A 271 -3.54 -23.28 16.35
N ALA A 272 -2.92 -24.47 16.35
CA ALA A 272 -1.53 -24.65 15.94
C ALA A 272 -1.28 -24.48 14.44
N ASP A 273 -2.34 -24.52 13.61
CA ASP A 273 -2.24 -24.38 12.17
C ASP A 273 -2.45 -22.94 11.67
N ILE A 274 -2.93 -22.07 12.55
CA ILE A 274 -3.12 -20.65 12.28
C ILE A 274 -1.75 -19.96 12.31
N TRP A 275 -1.54 -19.07 11.35
CA TRP A 275 -0.31 -18.31 11.27
C TRP A 275 -0.23 -17.24 12.36
N ASP A 276 0.97 -16.98 12.86
CA ASP A 276 1.22 -15.81 13.72
C ASP A 276 1.11 -14.50 12.92
N LEU A 277 0.80 -13.41 13.63
CA LEU A 277 0.65 -12.08 13.05
C LEU A 277 1.99 -11.52 12.59
N ASP A 278 1.95 -10.74 11.51
CA ASP A 278 3.09 -9.91 11.12
C ASP A 278 3.46 -8.93 12.24
N ILE A 279 4.75 -8.65 12.41
CA ILE A 279 5.25 -7.83 13.54
C ILE A 279 4.63 -6.44 13.54
N ASN A 280 4.47 -5.84 12.37
CA ASN A 280 3.87 -4.52 12.25
C ASN A 280 2.39 -4.50 12.66
N ASN A 281 1.74 -5.67 12.70
CA ASN A 281 0.35 -5.85 13.09
C ASN A 281 0.21 -6.40 14.52
N LYS A 282 1.32 -6.67 15.25
CA LYS A 282 1.26 -6.99 16.68
C LYS A 282 0.87 -5.75 17.48
N SER A 283 0.09 -5.93 18.54
CA SER A 283 -0.43 -4.82 19.36
C SER A 283 0.70 -3.92 19.89
N ILE A 284 1.80 -4.49 20.35
CA ILE A 284 2.95 -3.74 20.89
C ILE A 284 3.57 -2.79 19.84
N ALA A 285 3.64 -3.22 18.58
CA ALA A 285 4.20 -2.43 17.49
C ALA A 285 3.22 -1.32 17.06
N ILE A 286 1.94 -1.66 16.92
CA ILE A 286 0.88 -0.68 16.58
C ILE A 286 0.83 0.43 17.63
N LEU A 287 0.81 0.05 18.91
CA LEU A 287 0.71 0.99 20.02
C LEU A 287 1.95 1.88 20.15
N ALA A 288 3.15 1.30 20.04
CA ALA A 288 4.39 2.08 20.03
C ALA A 288 4.43 3.08 18.87
N ASN A 289 4.03 2.66 17.66
CA ASN A 289 4.01 3.55 16.49
C ASN A 289 2.94 4.65 16.63
N PHE A 290 1.79 4.32 17.23
CA PHE A 290 0.76 5.31 17.55
C PHE A 290 1.26 6.33 18.57
N GLU A 291 1.89 5.91 19.66
CA GLU A 291 2.47 6.82 20.66
C GLU A 291 3.56 7.72 20.07
N MET A 292 4.41 7.19 19.18
CA MET A 292 5.43 8.00 18.48
C MET A 292 4.80 9.07 17.58
N SER A 293 3.67 8.78 16.94
CA SER A 293 2.98 9.72 16.04
C SER A 293 2.01 10.65 16.76
N SER A 294 1.57 10.30 17.96
CA SER A 294 0.54 10.99 18.73
C SER A 294 1.15 12.16 19.49
N LYS A 295 0.61 13.36 19.31
CA LYS A 295 0.99 14.55 20.09
C LYS A 295 0.14 14.65 21.35
N LYS A 296 0.62 15.33 22.40
CA LYS A 296 -0.22 15.67 23.57
C LYS A 296 -1.42 16.49 23.07
N GLY A 297 -2.63 15.95 23.14
CA GLY A 297 -3.82 16.58 22.54
C GLY A 297 -5.04 15.66 22.50
N ARG A 298 -6.06 16.04 21.72
CA ARG A 298 -7.29 15.25 21.53
C ARG A 298 -6.99 13.96 20.74
N LEU A 299 -7.70 12.89 21.08
CA LEU A 299 -7.49 11.55 20.52
C LEU A 299 -7.83 11.45 19.02
N LEU A 300 -8.92 12.10 18.57
CA LEU A 300 -9.39 11.99 17.19
C LEU A 300 -8.40 12.56 16.14
N PRO A 301 -7.84 13.78 16.29
CA PRO A 301 -6.80 14.28 15.38
C PRO A 301 -5.54 13.41 15.36
N ASN A 302 -5.16 12.83 16.50
CA ASN A 302 -3.99 11.95 16.58
C ASN A 302 -4.23 10.65 15.81
N ILE A 303 -5.44 10.09 15.87
CA ILE A 303 -5.87 8.94 15.06
C ILE A 303 -5.81 9.29 13.57
N ILE A 304 -6.39 10.41 13.16
CA ILE A 304 -6.39 10.83 11.75
C ILE A 304 -4.96 11.03 11.25
N CYS A 305 -4.09 11.66 12.04
CA CYS A 305 -2.69 11.87 11.67
C CYS A 305 -1.90 10.55 11.57
N TYR A 306 -2.16 9.59 12.46
CA TYR A 306 -1.53 8.27 12.42
C TYR A 306 -1.97 7.47 11.18
N PHE A 307 -3.27 7.44 10.89
CA PHE A 307 -3.83 6.69 9.76
C PHE A 307 -3.85 7.46 8.43
N LYS A 308 -3.26 8.66 8.35
CA LYS A 308 -3.29 9.52 7.14
C LYS A 308 -2.87 8.78 5.85
N ALA A 309 -1.85 7.93 5.94
CA ALA A 309 -1.35 7.17 4.80
C ALA A 309 -2.37 6.14 4.29
N VAL A 310 -3.12 5.52 5.21
CA VAL A 310 -4.21 4.58 4.90
C VAL A 310 -5.34 5.32 4.19
N PHE A 311 -5.77 6.46 4.74
CA PHE A 311 -6.83 7.28 4.14
C PHE A 311 -6.47 7.77 2.73
N ILE A 312 -5.26 8.30 2.54
CA ILE A 312 -4.81 8.79 1.22
C ILE A 312 -4.76 7.62 0.21
N SER A 313 -4.27 6.46 0.64
CA SER A 313 -4.20 5.27 -0.22
C SER A 313 -5.59 4.75 -0.58
N GLN A 314 -6.54 4.73 0.36
CA GLN A 314 -7.94 4.38 0.08
C GLN A 314 -8.59 5.35 -0.91
N LEU A 315 -8.39 6.66 -0.71
CA LEU A 315 -8.91 7.70 -1.60
C LEU A 315 -8.39 7.52 -3.03
N PHE A 316 -7.08 7.29 -3.18
CA PHE A 316 -6.46 7.06 -4.47
C PHE A 316 -6.99 5.78 -5.15
N LEU A 317 -7.09 4.67 -4.41
CA LEU A 317 -7.62 3.41 -4.94
C LEU A 317 -9.09 3.53 -5.36
N ALA A 318 -9.90 4.24 -4.58
CA ALA A 318 -11.31 4.51 -4.88
C ALA A 318 -11.46 5.38 -6.15
N PHE A 319 -10.62 6.40 -6.30
CA PHE A 319 -10.62 7.24 -7.50
C PHE A 319 -10.27 6.42 -8.76
N VAL A 320 -9.17 5.65 -8.71
CA VAL A 320 -8.70 4.84 -9.84
C VAL A 320 -9.73 3.75 -10.20
N SER A 321 -10.27 3.04 -9.21
CA SER A 321 -11.28 2.00 -9.45
C SER A 321 -12.57 2.57 -10.04
N SER A 322 -13.02 3.74 -9.54
CA SER A 322 -14.21 4.42 -10.05
C SER A 322 -14.05 4.83 -11.51
N PHE A 323 -12.93 5.47 -11.86
CA PHE A 323 -12.67 5.89 -13.24
C PHE A 323 -12.55 4.70 -14.19
N LEU A 324 -11.76 3.69 -13.83
CA LEU A 324 -11.55 2.51 -14.67
C LEU A 324 -12.83 1.68 -14.86
N ASN A 325 -13.76 1.74 -13.91
CA ASN A 325 -15.05 1.07 -14.05
C ASN A 325 -15.89 1.60 -15.22
N PHE A 326 -15.73 2.86 -15.61
CA PHE A 326 -16.46 3.47 -16.73
C PHE A 326 -15.72 3.40 -18.07
N VAL A 327 -14.46 2.96 -18.11
CA VAL A 327 -13.69 2.82 -19.36
C VAL A 327 -14.42 1.97 -20.41
N PRO A 328 -15.04 0.82 -20.07
CA PRO A 328 -15.83 0.07 -21.03
C PRO A 328 -17.02 0.84 -21.62
N SER A 329 -17.71 1.65 -20.80
CA SER A 329 -18.81 2.50 -21.28
C SER A 329 -18.34 3.57 -22.26
N LEU A 330 -17.11 4.08 -22.11
CA LEU A 330 -16.52 5.05 -23.03
C LEU A 330 -16.04 4.43 -24.34
N LEU A 331 -15.59 3.18 -24.31
CA LEU A 331 -15.07 2.46 -25.48
C LEU A 331 -16.17 1.80 -26.32
N MET A 332 -17.31 1.44 -25.72
CA MET A 332 -18.40 0.76 -26.43
C MET A 332 -18.93 1.55 -27.65
N PRO A 333 -19.17 2.88 -27.58
CA PRO A 333 -19.57 3.65 -28.76
C PRO A 333 -18.53 3.64 -29.89
N ARG A 334 -17.24 3.55 -29.58
CA ARG A 334 -16.16 3.47 -30.57
C ARG A 334 -16.18 2.14 -31.32
N ILE A 335 -16.44 1.05 -30.60
CA ILE A 335 -16.61 -0.28 -31.20
C ILE A 335 -17.84 -0.29 -32.12
N LEU A 336 -18.96 0.28 -31.68
CA LEU A 336 -20.17 0.39 -32.50
C LEU A 336 -19.94 1.22 -33.77
N SER A 337 -19.16 2.30 -33.70
CA SER A 337 -18.82 3.10 -34.89
C SER A 337 -18.03 2.30 -35.93
N TYR A 338 -17.16 1.37 -35.50
CA TYR A 338 -16.45 0.48 -36.41
C TYR A 338 -17.37 -0.58 -37.02
N VAL A 339 -18.33 -1.11 -36.25
CA VAL A 339 -19.31 -2.08 -36.76
C VAL A 339 -20.20 -1.45 -37.83
N ASN A 340 -20.57 -0.18 -37.67
CA ASN A 340 -21.35 0.57 -38.65
C ASN A 340 -20.54 0.89 -39.92
N ASP A 341 -19.29 1.36 -39.76
CA ASP A 341 -18.41 1.72 -40.87
C ASP A 341 -17.03 1.03 -40.78
N PRO A 342 -16.88 -0.18 -41.36
CA PRO A 342 -15.65 -0.96 -41.28
C PRO A 342 -14.42 -0.31 -41.94
N LYS A 343 -14.62 0.70 -42.80
CA LYS A 343 -13.54 1.43 -43.49
C LYS A 343 -12.93 2.56 -42.66
N SER A 344 -13.59 2.97 -41.58
CA SER A 344 -13.18 4.14 -40.78
C SER A 344 -11.97 3.85 -39.88
N GLN A 345 -11.79 2.60 -39.44
CA GLN A 345 -10.77 2.20 -38.46
C GLN A 345 -10.12 0.87 -38.83
N SER A 346 -8.88 0.65 -38.39
CA SER A 346 -8.18 -0.62 -38.61
C SER A 346 -8.59 -1.68 -37.58
N TRP A 347 -8.62 -2.95 -38.01
CA TRP A 347 -8.90 -4.10 -37.14
C TRP A 347 -8.02 -4.12 -35.87
N ASN A 348 -6.74 -3.81 -36.00
CA ASN A 348 -5.79 -3.80 -34.89
C ASN A 348 -6.18 -2.78 -33.80
N LEU A 349 -6.71 -1.62 -34.19
CA LEU A 349 -7.15 -0.59 -33.25
C LEU A 349 -8.37 -1.06 -32.44
N VAL A 350 -9.30 -1.75 -33.09
CA VAL A 350 -10.50 -2.30 -32.44
C VAL A 350 -10.14 -3.42 -31.48
N SER A 351 -9.22 -4.30 -31.87
CA SER A 351 -8.66 -5.34 -30.99
C SER A 351 -8.02 -4.75 -29.73
N LEU A 352 -7.33 -3.60 -29.86
CA LEU A 352 -6.81 -2.86 -28.71
C LEU A 352 -7.91 -2.29 -27.81
N TYR A 353 -9.03 -1.80 -28.37
CA TYR A 353 -10.16 -1.34 -27.56
C TYR A 353 -10.77 -2.49 -26.74
N VAL A 354 -11.01 -3.65 -27.36
CA VAL A 354 -11.53 -4.84 -26.65
C VAL A 354 -10.55 -5.31 -25.57
N SER A 355 -9.26 -5.37 -25.89
CA SER A 355 -8.22 -5.75 -24.92
C SER A 355 -8.13 -4.76 -23.76
N SER A 356 -8.23 -3.45 -24.05
CA SER A 356 -8.22 -2.39 -23.04
C SER A 356 -9.44 -2.45 -22.12
N MET A 357 -10.63 -2.80 -22.62
CA MET A 357 -11.81 -3.03 -21.79
C MET A 357 -11.56 -4.12 -20.75
N LEU A 358 -11.02 -5.28 -21.18
CA LEU A 358 -10.71 -6.39 -20.29
C LEU A 358 -9.66 -5.99 -19.24
N VAL A 359 -8.56 -5.37 -19.67
CA VAL A 359 -7.48 -4.94 -18.76
C VAL A 359 -7.98 -3.90 -17.76
N SER A 360 -8.77 -2.92 -18.21
CA SER A 360 -9.34 -1.89 -17.33
C SER A 360 -10.19 -2.48 -16.21
N LYS A 361 -11.01 -3.51 -16.53
CA LYS A 361 -11.82 -4.19 -15.52
C LYS A 361 -11.00 -4.99 -14.54
N ILE A 362 -9.99 -5.74 -14.98
CA ILE A 362 -9.09 -6.48 -14.09
C ILE A 362 -8.39 -5.52 -13.11
N ILE A 363 -7.90 -4.38 -13.60
CA ILE A 363 -7.26 -3.37 -12.74
C ILE A 363 -8.29 -2.75 -11.79
N ALA A 364 -9.49 -2.40 -12.27
CA ALA A 364 -10.55 -1.83 -11.44
C ALA A 364 -10.96 -2.77 -10.29
N THR A 365 -11.17 -4.06 -10.57
CA THR A 365 -11.55 -5.05 -9.56
C THR A 365 -10.43 -5.28 -8.55
N THR A 366 -9.18 -5.31 -9.02
CA THR A 366 -8.01 -5.44 -8.14
C THR A 366 -7.89 -4.22 -7.23
N CYS A 367 -7.97 -3.00 -7.77
CA CYS A 367 -7.92 -1.77 -6.98
C CYS A 367 -9.03 -1.71 -5.94
N ARG A 368 -10.26 -2.11 -6.30
CA ARG A 368 -11.38 -2.18 -5.37
C ARG A 368 -11.13 -3.18 -4.25
N GLY A 369 -10.68 -4.39 -4.58
CA GLY A 369 -10.33 -5.40 -3.57
C GLY A 369 -9.23 -4.93 -2.62
N GLN A 370 -8.20 -4.26 -3.14
CA GLN A 370 -7.13 -3.69 -2.32
C GLN A 370 -7.61 -2.53 -1.43
N GLY A 371 -8.50 -1.68 -1.93
CA GLY A 371 -9.08 -0.58 -1.16
C GLY A 371 -9.89 -1.06 0.04
N LEU A 372 -10.72 -2.09 -0.17
CA LEU A 372 -11.50 -2.74 0.88
C LEU A 372 -10.60 -3.44 1.90
N PHE A 373 -9.61 -4.22 1.44
CA PHE A 373 -8.67 -4.89 2.34
C PHE A 373 -7.89 -3.89 3.21
N LEU A 374 -7.46 -2.76 2.62
CA LEU A 374 -6.78 -1.72 3.36
C LEU A 374 -7.69 -1.07 4.42
N GLY A 375 -8.99 -0.92 4.14
CA GLY A 375 -9.99 -0.46 5.12
C GLY A 375 -10.22 -1.43 6.26
N GLU A 376 -10.29 -2.72 5.96
CA GLU A 376 -10.42 -3.76 6.99
C GLU A 376 -9.18 -3.85 7.87
N LYS A 377 -7.99 -3.77 7.26
CA LYS A 377 -6.73 -3.69 8.01
C LYS A 377 -6.67 -2.46 8.91
N GLY A 378 -7.09 -1.30 8.40
CA GLY A 378 -7.17 -0.06 9.17
C GLY A 378 -8.15 -0.17 10.34
N THR A 379 -9.30 -0.80 10.12
CA THR A 379 -10.32 -1.10 11.14
C THR A 379 -9.72 -1.92 12.29
N MET A 380 -9.01 -3.02 11.99
CA MET A 380 -8.38 -3.86 13.01
C MET A 380 -7.29 -3.12 13.81
N GLN A 381 -6.48 -2.29 13.14
CA GLN A 381 -5.47 -1.49 13.81
C GLN A 381 -6.09 -0.40 14.72
N LEU A 382 -7.13 0.28 14.23
CA LEU A 382 -7.87 1.28 15.00
C LEU A 382 -8.53 0.64 16.23
N ARG A 383 -9.16 -0.53 16.06
CA ARG A 383 -9.76 -1.30 17.17
C ARG A 383 -8.73 -1.63 18.25
N THR A 384 -7.52 -2.05 17.85
CA THR A 384 -6.42 -2.35 18.78
C THR A 384 -6.01 -1.11 19.59
N VAL A 385 -5.90 0.05 18.94
CA VAL A 385 -5.56 1.33 19.60
C VAL A 385 -6.68 1.77 20.56
N LEU A 386 -7.95 1.67 20.14
CA LEU A 386 -9.09 2.05 20.98
C LEU A 386 -9.19 1.16 22.22
N ILE A 387 -9.13 -0.16 22.05
CA ILE A 387 -9.19 -1.13 23.15
C ILE A 387 -8.05 -0.89 24.14
N SER A 388 -6.82 -0.70 23.66
CA SER A 388 -5.67 -0.47 24.55
C SER A 388 -5.78 0.84 25.34
N ASN A 389 -6.27 1.91 24.71
CA ASN A 389 -6.50 3.19 25.39
C ASN A 389 -7.64 3.10 26.41
N ILE A 390 -8.73 2.40 26.07
CA ILE A 390 -9.84 2.13 27.00
C ILE A 390 -9.32 1.34 28.18
N TYR A 391 -8.63 0.22 27.94
CA TYR A 391 -8.06 -0.65 28.98
C TYR A 391 -7.07 0.09 29.89
N SER A 392 -6.18 0.90 29.32
CA SER A 392 -5.21 1.69 30.09
C SER A 392 -5.92 2.73 30.97
N LYS A 393 -7.00 3.33 30.47
CA LYS A 393 -7.78 4.32 31.21
C LYS A 393 -8.63 3.67 32.30
N THR A 394 -9.21 2.50 32.04
CA THR A 394 -10.03 1.78 33.01
C THR A 394 -9.18 1.24 34.14
N LEU A 395 -8.03 0.63 33.84
CA LEU A 395 -7.08 0.15 34.85
C LEU A 395 -6.62 1.29 35.78
N ARG A 396 -6.23 2.44 35.22
CA ARG A 396 -5.86 3.63 36.01
C ARG A 396 -7.01 4.13 36.87
N ARG A 397 -8.24 4.13 36.34
CA ARG A 397 -9.43 4.55 37.09
C ARG A 397 -9.74 3.59 38.24
N THR A 398 -9.58 2.29 38.05
CA THR A 398 -9.78 1.29 39.11
C THR A 398 -8.75 1.46 40.21
N ILE A 399 -7.47 1.60 39.87
CA ILE A 399 -6.39 1.85 40.85
C ILE A 399 -6.65 3.12 41.67
N LEU A 400 -7.05 4.21 41.01
CA LEU A 400 -7.39 5.48 41.68
C LEU A 400 -8.65 5.36 42.55
N LYS A 401 -9.62 4.54 42.15
CA LYS A 401 -10.82 4.30 42.95
C LYS A 401 -10.44 3.49 44.20
N ASP A 402 -9.71 2.39 44.04
CA ASP A 402 -9.26 1.54 45.15
C ASP A 402 -8.45 2.32 46.19
N SER A 403 -7.55 3.21 45.76
CA SER A 403 -6.81 4.09 46.68
C SER A 403 -7.70 5.09 47.42
N THR A 404 -8.72 5.67 46.77
CA THR A 404 -9.68 6.55 47.46
C THR A 404 -10.57 5.80 48.45
N THR A 405 -10.99 4.57 48.13
CA THR A 405 -11.81 3.76 49.05
C THR A 405 -11.02 3.28 50.27
N SER A 406 -9.73 2.96 50.13
CA SER A 406 -8.89 2.59 51.27
C SER A 406 -8.56 3.78 52.17
N LEU A 407 -8.38 4.98 51.60
CA LEU A 407 -8.19 6.21 52.37
C LEU A 407 -9.47 6.63 53.14
N GLN A 408 -10.65 6.48 52.53
CA GLN A 408 -11.92 6.74 53.23
C GLN A 408 -12.18 5.74 54.36
N LYS A 409 -11.85 4.46 54.16
CA LYS A 409 -12.06 3.43 55.19
C LYS A 409 -11.16 3.61 56.41
N ASN A 410 -9.99 4.23 56.23
CA ASN A 410 -9.06 4.56 57.32
C ASN A 410 -9.38 5.90 58.02
N ALA A 411 -10.09 6.80 57.35
CA ALA A 411 -10.54 8.08 57.94
C ALA A 411 -11.84 7.95 58.75
N SER A 412 -12.59 6.86 58.57
CA SER A 412 -13.83 6.57 59.31
C SER A 412 -13.65 5.68 60.55
N THR A 413 -12.41 5.39 60.97
CA THR A 413 -12.13 4.57 62.17
C THR A 413 -12.03 5.39 63.46
N SER A 414 -12.70 6.54 63.51
CA SER A 414 -12.90 7.31 64.74
C SER A 414 -14.24 8.02 64.65
N PHE A 415 -15.09 7.77 65.65
CA PHE A 415 -16.43 8.30 65.94
C PHE A 415 -17.63 7.40 65.59
N GLU A 416 -18.00 6.64 66.63
CA GLU A 416 -19.31 6.24 67.16
C GLU A 416 -20.26 5.34 66.34
N GLU A 417 -20.55 4.20 66.96
CA GLU A 417 -21.64 3.28 66.68
C GLU A 417 -23.00 3.94 66.94
N ASN A 418 -23.90 3.86 65.95
CA ASN A 418 -25.33 3.74 66.19
C ASN A 418 -25.95 2.88 65.06
N PRO A 419 -26.73 1.83 65.39
CA PRO A 419 -27.39 0.99 64.40
C PRO A 419 -28.81 1.52 64.17
N ASP A 420 -29.05 2.22 63.07
CA ASP A 420 -30.32 2.17 62.33
C ASP A 420 -30.31 3.21 61.21
N SER A 421 -30.24 2.74 59.96
CA SER A 421 -31.03 3.24 58.83
C SER A 421 -30.48 2.71 57.50
N SER A 422 -31.32 1.91 56.83
CA SER A 422 -31.36 1.66 55.38
C SER A 422 -30.08 1.14 54.70
N GLU A 423 -30.14 -0.12 54.28
CA GLU A 423 -29.28 -0.72 53.26
C GLU A 423 -29.32 0.07 51.94
N ALA A 424 -28.47 1.10 51.82
CA ALA A 424 -28.18 1.74 50.55
C ALA A 424 -27.01 1.01 49.88
N GLU A 425 -27.34 0.08 48.98
CA GLU A 425 -26.44 -0.69 48.13
C GLU A 425 -25.23 0.10 47.58
N PRO A 426 -24.00 -0.21 48.02
CA PRO A 426 -22.79 0.27 47.34
C PRO A 426 -22.50 -0.55 46.07
N ARG A 427 -23.10 -1.75 45.94
CA ARG A 427 -22.78 -2.74 44.89
C ARG A 427 -23.49 -2.52 43.55
N LYS A 428 -24.69 -1.92 43.49
CA LYS A 428 -25.40 -1.66 42.21
C LYS A 428 -24.80 -0.52 41.38
N LYS A 429 -24.15 0.47 42.01
CA LYS A 429 -23.49 1.60 41.29
C LYS A 429 -22.11 1.24 40.74
N SER A 430 -21.39 0.27 41.31
CA SER A 430 -20.13 -0.22 40.74
C SER A 430 -20.38 -1.15 39.54
N SER A 431 -21.30 -2.12 39.67
CA SER A 431 -21.62 -3.06 38.59
C SER A 431 -22.18 -2.36 37.34
N ARG A 432 -23.04 -1.34 37.51
CA ARG A 432 -23.58 -0.56 36.37
C ARG A 432 -22.50 0.21 35.60
N LYS A 433 -21.46 0.70 36.29
CA LYS A 433 -20.33 1.41 35.66
C LYS A 433 -19.38 0.43 34.95
N ASP A 434 -19.17 -0.76 35.50
CA ASP A 434 -18.31 -1.78 34.86
C ASP A 434 -18.99 -2.37 33.60
N ASN A 435 -20.31 -2.57 33.64
CA ASN A 435 -21.08 -2.97 32.46
C ASN A 435 -21.03 -1.93 31.34
N SER A 436 -21.03 -0.63 31.69
CA SER A 436 -20.90 0.45 30.69
C SER A 436 -19.53 0.47 30.03
N VAL A 437 -18.46 0.17 30.77
CA VAL A 437 -17.09 0.08 30.23
C VAL A 437 -16.97 -1.11 29.28
N ASN A 438 -17.53 -2.26 29.67
CA ASN A 438 -17.56 -3.44 28.81
C ASN A 438 -18.31 -3.14 27.50
N ASN A 439 -19.44 -2.43 27.58
CA ASN A 439 -20.21 -2.01 26.39
C ASN A 439 -19.40 -1.08 25.46
N VAL A 440 -18.72 -0.09 26.02
CA VAL A 440 -17.85 0.83 25.25
C VAL A 440 -16.69 0.07 24.59
N MET A 441 -16.14 -0.95 25.27
CA MET A 441 -15.04 -1.75 24.74
C MET A 441 -15.49 -2.77 23.68
N SER A 442 -16.66 -3.38 23.84
CA SER A 442 -17.14 -4.45 22.96
C SER A 442 -17.93 -3.95 21.75
N ILE A 443 -18.80 -2.95 21.94
CA ILE A 443 -19.70 -2.43 20.90
C ILE A 443 -19.14 -1.15 20.28
N ASP A 444 -18.89 -0.11 21.09
CA ASP A 444 -18.53 1.21 20.55
C ASP A 444 -17.17 1.19 19.85
N ALA A 445 -16.16 0.56 20.48
CA ALA A 445 -14.84 0.43 19.86
C ALA A 445 -14.88 -0.37 18.55
N PHE A 446 -15.80 -1.35 18.44
CA PHE A 446 -16.01 -2.11 17.22
C PHE A 446 -16.64 -1.24 16.14
N LYS A 447 -17.77 -0.59 16.44
CA LYS A 447 -18.50 0.27 15.49
C LYS A 447 -17.71 1.48 15.03
N VAL A 448 -16.99 2.14 15.95
CA VAL A 448 -16.11 3.26 15.60
C VAL A 448 -14.94 2.79 14.71
N SER A 449 -14.41 1.58 14.93
CA SER A 449 -13.34 1.06 14.09
C SER A 449 -13.80 0.78 12.65
N GLU A 450 -15.04 0.34 12.47
CA GLU A 450 -15.68 0.04 11.17
C GLU A 450 -15.81 1.29 10.26
N ALA A 451 -15.70 2.49 10.84
CA ALA A 451 -15.66 3.75 10.08
C ALA A 451 -14.52 3.81 9.06
N MET A 452 -13.39 3.12 9.30
CA MET A 452 -12.27 3.07 8.33
C MET A 452 -12.65 2.34 7.03
N ASN A 453 -13.45 1.28 7.13
CA ASN A 453 -13.94 0.56 5.96
C ASN A 453 -15.05 1.37 5.25
N THR A 454 -15.97 1.94 6.04
CA THR A 454 -17.06 2.77 5.52
C THR A 454 -16.54 4.00 4.76
N PHE A 455 -15.40 4.57 5.17
CA PHE A 455 -14.77 5.69 4.47
C PHE A 455 -14.41 5.37 3.00
N TYR A 456 -13.86 4.19 2.72
CA TYR A 456 -13.54 3.77 1.35
C TYR A 456 -14.81 3.69 0.49
N LEU A 457 -15.86 3.03 1.01
CA LEU A 457 -17.14 2.88 0.31
C LEU A 457 -17.79 4.24 0.01
N ALA A 458 -17.74 5.18 0.97
CA ALA A 458 -18.25 6.52 0.79
C ALA A 458 -17.50 7.28 -0.32
N CYS A 459 -16.15 7.19 -0.33
CA CYS A 459 -15.35 7.84 -1.37
C CYS A 459 -15.59 7.23 -2.76
N GLU A 460 -15.68 5.91 -2.86
CA GLU A 460 -15.98 5.20 -4.11
C GLU A 460 -17.36 5.61 -4.65
N ALA A 461 -18.39 5.69 -3.81
CA ALA A 461 -19.73 6.11 -4.22
C ALA A 461 -19.74 7.56 -4.76
N VAL A 462 -19.04 8.48 -4.09
CA VAL A 462 -18.91 9.88 -4.53
C VAL A 462 -18.18 9.95 -5.87
N PHE A 463 -17.01 9.33 -6.00
CA PHE A 463 -16.24 9.37 -7.25
C PHE A 463 -16.98 8.69 -8.41
N MET A 464 -17.66 7.56 -8.17
CA MET A 464 -18.49 6.92 -9.18
C MET A 464 -19.62 7.84 -9.65
N THR A 465 -20.33 8.47 -8.72
CA THR A 465 -21.45 9.36 -9.05
C THR A 465 -20.97 10.54 -9.87
N VAL A 466 -19.88 11.20 -9.45
CA VAL A 466 -19.29 12.34 -10.17
C VAL A 466 -18.85 11.93 -11.58
N THR A 467 -18.15 10.78 -11.70
CA THR A 467 -17.68 10.30 -13.01
C THR A 467 -18.84 9.91 -13.92
N ALA A 468 -19.88 9.25 -13.39
CA ALA A 468 -21.07 8.90 -14.13
C ALA A 468 -21.79 10.14 -14.68
N LEU A 469 -21.93 11.19 -13.86
CA LEU A 469 -22.54 12.45 -14.28
C LEU A 469 -21.74 13.15 -15.37
N MET A 470 -20.40 13.18 -15.25
CA MET A 470 -19.53 13.75 -16.29
C MET A 470 -19.69 13.03 -17.63
N ILE A 471 -19.72 11.68 -17.61
CA ILE A 471 -19.86 10.88 -18.82
C ILE A 471 -21.27 11.03 -19.42
N LEU A 472 -22.30 11.03 -18.58
CA LEU A 472 -23.68 11.20 -19.02
C LEU A 472 -23.91 12.58 -19.66
N TYR A 473 -23.36 13.64 -19.06
CA TYR A 473 -23.41 14.99 -19.63
C TYR A 473 -22.69 15.08 -20.98
N SER A 474 -21.55 14.39 -21.12
CA SER A 474 -20.82 14.31 -22.40
C SER A 474 -21.64 13.65 -23.52
N LEU A 475 -22.51 12.68 -23.17
CA LEU A 475 -23.33 11.93 -24.14
C LEU A 475 -24.65 12.62 -24.49
N LEU A 476 -25.38 13.14 -23.48
CA LEU A 476 -26.77 13.62 -23.61
C LEU A 476 -26.91 15.15 -23.47
N GLY A 477 -25.85 15.84 -23.06
CA GLY A 477 -25.89 17.27 -22.75
C GLY A 477 -26.81 17.60 -21.58
N TRP A 478 -27.54 18.71 -21.68
CA TRP A 478 -28.39 19.23 -20.59
C TRP A 478 -29.52 18.29 -20.14
N SER A 479 -29.96 17.38 -21.01
CA SER A 479 -31.02 16.41 -20.68
C SER A 479 -30.59 15.41 -19.59
N ALA A 480 -29.29 15.20 -19.40
CA ALA A 480 -28.74 14.36 -18.33
C ALA A 480 -29.17 14.81 -16.92
N PHE A 481 -29.33 16.13 -16.70
CA PHE A 481 -29.64 16.68 -15.38
C PHE A 481 -31.05 16.37 -14.89
N ALA A 482 -32.01 16.12 -15.79
CA ALA A 482 -33.37 15.75 -15.41
C ALA A 482 -33.39 14.44 -14.61
N GLY A 483 -32.61 13.44 -15.05
CA GLY A 483 -32.45 12.17 -14.33
C GLY A 483 -31.69 12.34 -13.01
N THR A 484 -30.65 13.16 -12.98
CA THR A 484 -29.91 13.47 -11.74
C THR A 484 -30.79 14.13 -10.69
N PHE A 485 -31.65 15.07 -11.11
CA PHE A 485 -32.57 15.74 -10.20
C PHE A 485 -33.60 14.78 -9.62
N ALA A 486 -34.14 13.85 -10.43
CA ALA A 486 -35.03 12.80 -9.96
C ALA A 486 -34.35 11.88 -8.91
N LEU A 487 -33.08 11.54 -9.10
CA LEU A 487 -32.31 10.76 -8.12
C LEU A 487 -32.06 11.53 -6.82
N LEU A 488 -31.74 12.83 -6.90
CA LEU A 488 -31.59 13.69 -5.73
C LEU A 488 -32.89 13.81 -4.93
N ALA A 489 -34.03 13.89 -5.62
CA ALA A 489 -35.36 13.92 -4.98
C ALA A 489 -35.68 12.63 -4.21
N MET A 490 -35.05 11.50 -4.52
CA MET A 490 -35.23 10.22 -3.81
C MET A 490 -34.37 10.08 -2.55
N ILE A 491 -33.31 10.89 -2.37
CA ILE A 491 -32.48 10.87 -1.16
C ILE A 491 -33.27 11.14 0.13
N PRO A 492 -34.14 12.16 0.24
CA PRO A 492 -34.90 12.40 1.47
C PRO A 492 -35.84 11.26 1.82
N LEU A 493 -36.40 10.57 0.82
CA LEU A 493 -37.23 9.38 1.04
C LEU A 493 -36.41 8.25 1.69
N ASN A 494 -35.21 7.99 1.16
CA ASN A 494 -34.30 6.98 1.74
C ASN A 494 -33.90 7.35 3.18
N PHE A 495 -33.63 8.63 3.45
CA PHE A 495 -33.30 9.09 4.80
C PHE A 495 -34.47 8.91 5.76
N TRP A 496 -35.69 9.25 5.33
CA TRP A 496 -36.90 9.05 6.13
C TRP A 496 -37.09 7.57 6.50
N CYS A 497 -36.99 6.65 5.54
CA CYS A 497 -37.06 5.20 5.79
C CYS A 497 -35.97 4.74 6.78
N ALA A 498 -34.74 5.25 6.66
CA ALA A 498 -33.65 4.91 7.56
C ALA A 498 -33.90 5.41 9.00
N THR A 499 -34.41 6.63 9.17
CA THR A 499 -34.75 7.17 10.50
C THR A 499 -35.91 6.44 11.14
N PHE A 500 -36.93 6.08 10.36
CA PHE A 500 -38.05 5.29 10.84
C PHE A 500 -37.57 3.94 11.38
N TYR A 501 -36.74 3.22 10.61
CA TYR A 501 -36.13 1.97 11.06
C TYR A 501 -35.24 2.15 12.30
N GLY A 502 -34.48 3.25 12.39
CA GLY A 502 -33.62 3.55 13.54
C GLY A 502 -34.41 3.76 14.84
N ASN A 503 -35.59 4.35 14.78
CA ASN A 503 -36.45 4.52 15.95
C ASN A 503 -36.91 3.17 16.52
N TYR A 504 -37.24 2.19 15.67
CA TYR A 504 -37.61 0.83 16.11
C TYR A 504 -36.43 0.03 16.69
N GLN A 505 -35.18 0.42 16.44
CA GLN A 505 -34.02 -0.22 17.07
C GLN A 505 -33.67 0.42 18.43
N ALA A 506 -34.19 1.61 18.71
CA ALA A 506 -33.98 2.32 19.97
C ALA A 506 -35.00 1.91 21.05
N ASP A 507 -36.21 1.53 20.62
CA ASP A 507 -37.22 0.83 21.43
C ASP A 507 -36.85 -0.65 21.62
#